data_AF-A0A2S3X5D1-F1
#
_entry.id   AF-A0A2S3X5D1-F1
#
_cell.length_a   1.000
_cell.length_b   1.000
_cell.length_c   1.000
_cell.angle_alpha   90.00
_cell.angle_beta   90.00
_cell.angle_gamma   90.00
#
_symmetry.space_group_name_H-M   'P 1'
#
loop_
_entity.id
_entity.type
_entity.pdbx_description
1 polymer ?
#
loop_
_entity_poly.entity_id
_entity_poly.type
_entity_poly.pdbx_seq_one_letter_code
_entity_poly.pdbx_strand_id
1 'polypeptide(L)'
;MKKKTLIAAALLSNIALSGCTVTLAQPDDAELYKTTEAFYKNAATLLFKGERASPVSKQQLSTLRAKEARQHPGHFNRYQAEYDELLVESNTLILRALANSAALSEPGKQVHVRVERSLEEQLGNECDSLQRDFPDADLTTRNYVDLKCLVNRWQREHQQASYQVLNKAIWQNRNNTLFDSILAIQAATANTPSSRITP
;
A
#
# COMPACT_ATOMS: atom_id res chain seq x y z
N MET A 1 43.27 -32.36 -57.36
CA MET A 1 43.42 -32.39 -55.87
C MET A 1 42.32 -31.56 -55.26
N LYS A 2 41.56 -32.15 -54.33
CA LYS A 2 40.42 -31.54 -53.61
C LYS A 2 40.91 -30.51 -52.60
N LYS A 3 40.29 -29.33 -52.53
CA LYS A 3 40.06 -28.62 -51.25
C LYS A 3 38.68 -27.95 -51.29
N LYS A 4 37.77 -28.52 -50.50
CA LYS A 4 36.48 -27.95 -50.08
C LYS A 4 36.74 -27.17 -48.79
N THR A 5 36.18 -25.97 -48.64
CA THR A 5 35.96 -25.32 -47.33
C THR A 5 34.88 -24.25 -47.53
N LEU A 6 33.60 -24.63 -47.39
CA LEU A 6 32.77 -24.46 -46.18
C LEU A 6 32.30 -23.01 -45.97
N ILE A 7 31.09 -22.77 -46.47
CA ILE A 7 30.19 -21.68 -46.10
C ILE A 7 29.80 -21.91 -44.64
N ALA A 8 30.22 -21.04 -43.73
CA ALA A 8 29.70 -20.99 -42.36
C ALA A 8 28.73 -19.81 -42.28
N ALA A 9 27.44 -20.13 -42.26
CA ALA A 9 26.36 -19.19 -42.05
C ALA A 9 26.52 -18.50 -40.69
N ALA A 10 26.56 -17.17 -40.70
CA ALA A 10 26.48 -16.36 -39.50
C ALA A 10 25.05 -16.47 -38.93
N LEU A 11 24.86 -17.36 -37.96
CA LEU A 11 23.71 -17.34 -37.07
C LEU A 11 23.83 -16.10 -36.18
N LEU A 12 23.11 -15.04 -36.54
CA LEU A 12 22.78 -13.92 -35.68
C LEU A 12 21.88 -14.45 -34.56
N SER A 13 22.50 -14.82 -33.44
CA SER A 13 21.82 -15.08 -32.17
C SER A 13 21.20 -13.76 -31.70
N ASN A 14 19.91 -13.56 -31.99
CA ASN A 14 19.08 -12.59 -31.29
C ASN A 14 18.99 -13.02 -29.82
N ILE A 15 19.91 -12.53 -29.01
CA ILE A 15 19.77 -12.54 -27.55
C ILE A 15 18.60 -11.61 -27.26
N ALA A 16 17.41 -12.19 -27.11
CA ALA A 16 16.29 -11.51 -26.49
C ALA A 16 16.72 -11.16 -25.07
N LEU A 17 17.20 -9.94 -24.88
CA LEU A 17 17.28 -9.28 -23.59
C LEU A 17 15.84 -9.15 -23.09
N SER A 18 15.31 -10.21 -22.47
CA SER A 18 14.22 -10.11 -21.52
C SER A 18 14.75 -9.29 -20.36
N GLY A 19 14.69 -7.97 -20.50
CA GLY A 19 15.00 -7.04 -19.45
C GLY A 19 14.06 -7.31 -18.30
N CYS A 20 14.57 -7.85 -17.20
CA CYS A 20 13.94 -7.66 -15.92
C CYS A 20 13.92 -6.14 -15.70
N THR A 21 12.77 -5.51 -15.86
CA THR A 21 12.54 -4.16 -15.35
C THR A 21 12.68 -4.26 -13.84
N VAL A 22 13.90 -4.02 -13.35
CA VAL A 22 14.17 -3.90 -11.92
C VAL A 22 13.51 -2.61 -11.49
N THR A 23 12.35 -2.71 -10.85
CA THR A 23 11.70 -1.58 -10.22
C THR A 23 12.57 -1.16 -9.03
N LEU A 24 13.47 -0.20 -9.25
CA LEU A 24 14.41 0.28 -8.23
C LEU A 24 13.62 1.04 -7.15
N ALA A 25 13.87 0.72 -5.88
CA ALA A 25 13.41 1.57 -4.79
C ALA A 25 14.15 2.91 -4.82
N GLN A 26 13.53 3.95 -4.24
CA GLN A 26 14.10 5.29 -4.22
C GLN A 26 15.30 5.39 -3.28
N PRO A 27 16.25 6.32 -3.52
CA PRO A 27 17.30 6.63 -2.56
C PRO A 27 16.71 7.07 -1.21
N ASP A 28 17.42 6.79 -0.12
CA ASP A 28 16.99 7.05 1.26
C ASP A 28 16.46 8.49 1.45
N ASP A 29 15.17 8.64 1.77
CA ASP A 29 14.55 9.87 2.26
C ASP A 29 14.21 9.70 3.74
N ALA A 30 15.01 10.33 4.60
CA ALA A 30 14.85 10.29 6.06
C ALA A 30 13.48 10.76 6.54
N GLU A 31 12.84 11.69 5.84
CA GLU A 31 11.53 12.20 6.22
C GLU A 31 10.41 11.28 5.68
N LEU A 32 10.63 10.57 4.57
CA LEU A 32 9.73 9.49 4.14
C LEU A 32 9.74 8.33 5.15
N TYR A 33 10.91 7.99 5.69
CA TYR A 33 11.03 7.01 6.78
C TYR A 33 10.26 7.45 8.03
N LYS A 34 10.52 8.68 8.50
CA LYS A 34 9.83 9.26 9.67
C LYS A 34 8.30 9.36 9.47
N THR A 35 7.86 9.73 8.28
CA THR A 35 6.42 9.81 7.97
C THR A 35 5.79 8.40 7.94
N THR A 36 6.53 7.38 7.50
CA THR A 36 6.08 5.98 7.55
C THR A 36 5.94 5.48 8.98
N GLU A 37 6.85 5.84 9.88
CA GLU A 37 6.73 5.54 11.31
C GLU A 37 5.54 6.25 11.97
N ALA A 38 5.31 7.52 11.60
CA ALA A 38 4.17 8.28 12.08
C ALA A 38 2.84 7.63 11.63
N PHE A 39 2.75 7.24 10.36
CA PHE A 39 1.62 6.49 9.83
C PHE A 39 1.41 5.19 10.61
N TYR A 40 2.46 4.39 10.81
CA TYR A 40 2.38 3.15 11.59
C TYR A 40 1.81 3.40 12.98
N LYS A 41 2.32 4.42 13.68
CA LYS A 41 1.87 4.77 15.03
C LYS A 41 0.38 5.14 15.04
N ASN A 42 -0.08 5.93 14.09
CA ASN A 42 -1.47 6.38 14.02
C ASN A 42 -2.40 5.20 13.67
N ALA A 43 -2.01 4.39 12.68
CA ALA A 43 -2.75 3.19 12.30
C ALA A 43 -2.83 2.18 13.45
N ALA A 44 -1.71 1.88 14.10
CA ALA A 44 -1.67 0.97 15.25
C ALA A 44 -2.54 1.49 16.42
N THR A 45 -2.53 2.80 16.66
CA THR A 45 -3.39 3.42 17.68
C THR A 45 -4.88 3.20 17.40
N LEU A 46 -5.32 3.40 16.15
CA LEU A 46 -6.67 3.09 15.70
C LEU A 46 -7.00 1.61 15.94
N LEU A 47 -6.12 0.71 15.52
CA LEU A 47 -6.34 -0.73 15.61
C LEU A 47 -6.43 -1.21 17.08
N PHE A 48 -5.57 -0.71 17.97
CA PHE A 48 -5.63 -1.00 19.39
C PHE A 48 -6.89 -0.43 20.06
N LYS A 49 -7.32 0.78 19.68
CA LYS A 49 -8.60 1.35 20.13
C LYS A 49 -9.75 0.41 19.76
N GLY A 50 -9.79 -0.03 18.51
CA GLY A 50 -10.77 -0.98 18.01
C GLY A 50 -10.74 -2.31 18.77
N GLU A 51 -9.55 -2.89 18.95
CA GLU A 51 -9.36 -4.14 19.68
C GLU A 51 -9.92 -4.05 21.11
N ARG A 52 -9.64 -2.97 21.83
CA ARG A 52 -10.09 -2.76 23.22
C ARG A 52 -11.60 -2.54 23.34
N ALA A 53 -12.21 -1.95 22.31
CA ALA A 53 -13.63 -1.64 22.28
C ALA A 53 -14.50 -2.78 21.72
N SER A 54 -13.89 -3.86 21.24
CA SER A 54 -14.57 -4.91 20.48
C SER A 54 -14.94 -6.14 21.30
N PRO A 55 -16.05 -6.83 20.96
CA PRO A 55 -16.38 -8.12 21.54
C PRO A 55 -15.27 -9.15 21.28
N VAL A 56 -15.02 -9.99 22.27
CA VAL A 56 -13.96 -11.02 22.21
C VAL A 56 -14.31 -12.12 21.21
N SER A 57 -15.61 -12.45 21.06
CA SER A 57 -16.07 -13.53 20.20
C SER A 57 -17.23 -13.13 19.30
N LYS A 58 -17.43 -13.91 18.22
CA LYS A 58 -18.62 -13.78 17.36
C LYS A 58 -19.92 -14.02 18.12
N GLN A 59 -19.89 -14.85 19.17
CA GLN A 59 -21.06 -15.10 20.02
C GLN A 59 -21.45 -13.87 20.85
N GLN A 60 -20.47 -13.13 21.38
CA GLN A 60 -20.75 -11.87 22.07
C GLN A 60 -21.25 -10.79 21.09
N LEU A 61 -20.73 -10.80 19.86
CA LEU A 61 -21.21 -9.90 18.81
C LEU A 61 -22.65 -10.22 18.39
N SER A 62 -23.05 -11.50 18.35
CA SER A 62 -24.41 -11.91 17.94
C SER A 62 -25.49 -11.57 18.97
N THR A 63 -25.11 -11.33 20.24
CA THR A 63 -26.04 -10.87 21.27
C THR A 63 -26.31 -9.36 21.22
N LEU A 64 -25.54 -8.61 20.41
CA LEU A 64 -25.71 -7.17 20.27
C LEU A 64 -27.04 -6.88 19.56
N ARG A 65 -27.87 -6.00 20.12
CA ARG A 65 -29.13 -5.61 19.49
C ARG A 65 -28.91 -4.39 18.59
N ALA A 66 -29.70 -4.29 17.52
CA ALA A 66 -29.62 -3.18 16.57
C ALA A 66 -29.73 -1.77 17.22
N LYS A 67 -30.53 -1.63 18.29
CA LYS A 67 -30.66 -0.36 19.02
C LYS A 67 -29.43 0.00 19.85
N GLU A 68 -28.69 -0.99 20.34
CA GLU A 68 -27.49 -0.82 21.18
C GLU A 68 -26.24 -0.64 20.31
N ALA A 69 -26.26 -1.16 19.09
CA ALA A 69 -25.15 -1.12 18.14
C ALA A 69 -24.56 0.27 17.93
N ARG A 70 -25.40 1.29 17.64
CA ARG A 70 -24.91 2.67 17.38
C ARG A 70 -24.20 3.31 18.57
N GLN A 71 -24.50 2.86 19.79
CA GLN A 71 -23.88 3.38 21.02
C GLN A 71 -22.65 2.57 21.42
N HIS A 72 -22.46 1.38 20.83
CA HIS A 72 -21.34 0.51 21.12
C HIS A 72 -20.01 1.22 20.83
N PRO A 73 -19.00 1.14 21.73
CA PRO A 73 -17.73 1.83 21.55
C PRO A 73 -16.93 1.34 20.33
N GLY A 74 -17.20 0.11 19.86
CA GLY A 74 -16.64 -0.47 18.63
C GLY A 74 -17.40 -0.14 17.33
N HIS A 75 -18.44 0.70 17.37
CA HIS A 75 -19.25 1.02 16.20
C HIS A 75 -18.49 1.92 15.21
N PHE A 76 -18.64 1.66 13.91
CA PHE A 76 -17.91 2.33 12.81
C PHE A 76 -17.84 3.86 12.91
N ASN A 77 -18.95 4.53 13.26
CA ASN A 77 -19.01 5.99 13.40
C ASN A 77 -18.00 6.57 14.43
N ARG A 78 -17.47 5.76 15.36
CA ARG A 78 -16.45 6.17 16.33
C ARG A 78 -15.01 6.11 15.79
N TYR A 79 -14.84 5.63 14.56
CA TYR A 79 -13.55 5.39 13.90
C TYR A 79 -13.47 6.07 12.53
N GLN A 80 -14.58 6.61 12.03
CA GLN A 80 -14.65 7.17 10.68
C GLN A 80 -13.60 8.29 10.48
N ALA A 81 -13.51 9.21 11.43
CA ALA A 81 -12.56 10.31 11.37
C ALA A 81 -11.11 9.81 11.33
N GLU A 82 -10.76 8.81 12.15
CA GLU A 82 -9.42 8.25 12.17
C GLU A 82 -9.10 7.42 10.91
N TYR A 83 -10.09 6.76 10.30
CA TYR A 83 -9.90 6.15 8.98
C TYR A 83 -9.63 7.20 7.90
N ASP A 84 -10.41 8.28 7.89
CA ASP A 84 -10.24 9.37 6.93
C ASP A 84 -8.86 10.04 7.08
N GLU A 85 -8.38 10.22 8.31
CA GLU A 85 -7.04 10.72 8.61
C GLU A 85 -5.94 9.80 8.04
N LEU A 86 -6.04 8.48 8.25
CA LEU A 86 -5.07 7.52 7.69
C LEU A 86 -5.08 7.50 6.16
N LEU A 87 -6.23 7.73 5.52
CA LEU A 87 -6.29 7.85 4.06
C LEU A 87 -5.53 9.09 3.58
N VAL A 88 -5.67 10.22 4.28
CA VAL A 88 -4.93 11.46 4.00
C VAL A 88 -3.43 11.30 4.23
N GLU A 89 -3.03 10.65 5.32
CA GLU A 89 -1.62 10.34 5.59
C GLU A 89 -1.01 9.44 4.50
N SER A 90 -1.76 8.42 4.05
CA SER A 90 -1.34 7.56 2.95
C SER A 90 -1.14 8.35 1.65
N ASN A 91 -2.03 9.32 1.36
CA ASN A 91 -1.85 10.20 0.20
C ASN A 91 -0.57 11.03 0.31
N THR A 92 -0.26 11.53 1.52
CA THR A 92 0.96 12.31 1.77
C THR A 92 2.22 11.48 1.51
N LEU A 93 2.22 10.21 1.93
CA LEU A 93 3.31 9.26 1.64
C LEU A 93 3.46 9.00 0.13
N ILE A 94 2.34 8.78 -0.57
CA ILE A 94 2.34 8.59 -2.03
C ILE A 94 2.90 9.83 -2.75
N LEU A 95 2.44 11.03 -2.39
CA LEU A 95 2.91 12.29 -2.99
C LEU A 95 4.41 12.50 -2.78
N ARG A 96 4.90 12.21 -1.57
CA ARG A 96 6.33 12.32 -1.25
C ARG A 96 7.16 11.31 -2.04
N ALA A 97 6.69 10.07 -2.13
CA ALA A 97 7.32 9.07 -2.97
C ALA A 97 7.37 9.55 -4.43
N LEU A 98 6.25 10.00 -5.02
CA LEU A 98 6.24 10.50 -6.40
C LEU A 98 7.18 11.71 -6.63
N ALA A 99 7.29 12.61 -5.65
CA ALA A 99 8.19 13.76 -5.74
C ALA A 99 9.67 13.33 -5.78
N ASN A 100 10.02 12.26 -5.08
CA ASN A 100 11.38 11.76 -4.97
C ASN A 100 11.82 10.85 -6.14
N SER A 101 10.90 10.35 -6.99
CA SER A 101 11.26 9.45 -8.10
C SER A 101 11.87 10.14 -9.31
N ALA A 102 12.03 11.47 -9.29
CA ALA A 102 12.09 12.30 -10.50
C ALA A 102 10.84 12.15 -11.42
N ALA A 103 9.77 11.51 -10.92
CA ALA A 103 8.50 11.28 -11.61
C ALA A 103 7.54 12.47 -11.54
N LEU A 104 8.02 13.68 -11.21
CA LEU A 104 7.28 14.94 -11.47
C LEU A 104 7.18 15.28 -12.98
N SER A 105 7.44 14.30 -13.85
CA SER A 105 7.04 14.29 -15.24
C SER A 105 5.52 14.13 -15.37
N GLU A 106 4.98 14.33 -16.58
CA GLU A 106 3.55 14.23 -16.85
C GLU A 106 2.87 12.94 -16.34
N PRO A 107 3.55 11.77 -16.32
CA PRO A 107 3.09 10.56 -15.61
C PRO A 107 2.78 10.75 -14.12
N GLY A 108 3.63 11.40 -13.31
CA GLY A 108 3.34 11.61 -11.89
C GLY A 108 2.20 12.59 -11.63
N LYS A 109 1.97 13.56 -12.54
CA LYS A 109 0.76 14.38 -12.51
C LYS A 109 -0.49 13.57 -12.86
N GLN A 110 -0.40 12.61 -13.78
CA GLN A 110 -1.50 11.69 -14.08
C GLN A 110 -1.79 10.74 -12.90
N VAL A 111 -0.75 10.29 -12.17
CA VAL A 111 -0.91 9.57 -10.90
C VAL A 111 -1.65 10.45 -9.90
N HIS A 112 -1.21 11.69 -9.68
CA HIS A 112 -1.88 12.60 -8.75
C HIS A 112 -3.36 12.82 -9.11
N VAL A 113 -3.67 13.19 -10.36
CA VAL A 113 -5.05 13.45 -10.81
C VAL A 113 -5.94 12.20 -10.70
N ARG A 114 -5.41 11.00 -10.90
CA ARG A 114 -6.18 9.76 -10.78
C ARG A 114 -6.26 9.24 -9.35
N VAL A 115 -5.24 9.47 -8.52
CA VAL A 115 -5.31 9.24 -7.08
C VAL A 115 -6.43 10.11 -6.49
N GLU A 116 -6.53 11.39 -6.89
CA GLU A 116 -7.63 12.30 -6.56
C GLU A 116 -8.99 11.82 -7.12
N ARG A 117 -9.04 11.32 -8.36
CA ARG A 117 -10.29 10.79 -8.93
C ARG A 117 -10.77 9.51 -8.23
N SER A 118 -9.86 8.57 -7.96
CA SER A 118 -10.18 7.37 -7.20
C SER A 118 -10.51 7.69 -5.73
N LEU A 119 -10.05 8.83 -5.19
CA LEU A 119 -10.49 9.35 -3.89
C LEU A 119 -11.97 9.76 -3.91
N GLU A 120 -12.45 10.35 -5.01
CA GLU A 120 -13.86 10.74 -5.17
C GLU A 120 -14.80 9.53 -5.38
N GLU A 121 -14.32 8.44 -5.98
CA GLU A 121 -15.14 7.29 -6.38
C GLU A 121 -15.27 6.17 -5.31
N GLN A 122 -14.79 6.40 -4.08
CA GLN A 122 -14.88 5.46 -2.95
C GLN A 122 -14.45 4.02 -3.33
N LEU A 123 -13.23 3.90 -3.85
CA LEU A 123 -12.41 2.70 -4.06
C LEU A 123 -13.07 1.38 -3.63
N GLY A 124 -14.03 0.88 -4.41
CA GLY A 124 -14.73 -0.39 -4.20
C GLY A 124 -13.90 -1.60 -4.63
N ASN A 125 -13.35 -1.52 -5.84
CA ASN A 125 -12.71 -2.65 -6.53
C ASN A 125 -11.39 -2.26 -7.24
N GLU A 126 -10.83 -1.09 -6.93
CA GLU A 126 -9.80 -0.43 -7.77
C GLU A 126 -8.34 -0.55 -7.27
N CYS A 127 -8.08 -1.27 -6.18
CA CYS A 127 -6.70 -1.53 -5.78
C CYS A 127 -5.95 -2.38 -6.83
N ASP A 128 -6.67 -3.25 -7.54
CA ASP A 128 -6.15 -4.01 -8.68
C ASP A 128 -6.04 -3.17 -9.97
N SER A 129 -6.79 -2.07 -10.12
CA SER A 129 -6.65 -1.16 -11.26
C SER A 129 -5.50 -0.18 -11.08
N LEU A 130 -5.25 0.31 -9.87
CA LEU A 130 -4.13 1.22 -9.58
C LEU A 130 -2.76 0.57 -9.86
N GLN A 131 -2.58 -0.74 -9.59
CA GLN A 131 -1.34 -1.45 -9.94
C GLN A 131 -1.17 -1.65 -11.47
N ARG A 132 -2.27 -1.78 -12.22
CA ARG A 132 -2.24 -1.88 -13.70
C ARG A 132 -2.02 -0.55 -14.39
N ASP A 133 -2.55 0.53 -13.82
CA ASP A 133 -2.54 1.85 -14.44
C ASP A 133 -1.17 2.54 -14.34
N PHE A 134 -0.27 2.03 -13.47
CA PHE A 134 1.08 2.57 -13.28
C PHE A 134 2.15 1.47 -13.29
N PRO A 135 2.36 0.78 -14.43
CA PRO A 135 3.38 -0.26 -14.54
C PRO A 135 4.80 0.27 -14.29
N ASP A 136 5.02 1.58 -14.47
CA ASP A 136 6.32 2.23 -14.31
C ASP A 136 6.54 2.88 -12.94
N ALA A 137 5.56 2.82 -12.02
CA ALA A 137 5.75 3.32 -10.66
C ALA A 137 6.83 2.51 -9.93
N ASP A 138 7.73 3.22 -9.24
CA ASP A 138 8.75 2.57 -8.42
C ASP A 138 8.14 1.77 -7.26
N LEU A 139 8.95 0.87 -6.68
CA LEU A 139 8.51 -0.05 -5.63
C LEU A 139 8.04 0.73 -4.39
N THR A 140 8.69 1.84 -4.08
CA THR A 140 8.38 2.71 -2.94
C THR A 140 6.97 3.29 -3.07
N THR A 141 6.64 3.86 -4.23
CA THR A 141 5.34 4.43 -4.55
C THR A 141 4.25 3.35 -4.49
N ARG A 142 4.51 2.18 -5.09
CA ARG A 142 3.57 1.04 -5.05
C ARG A 142 3.25 0.60 -3.63
N ASN A 143 4.25 0.51 -2.77
CA ASN A 143 4.02 0.09 -1.40
C ASN A 143 3.10 1.06 -0.63
N TYR A 144 3.20 2.37 -0.87
CA TYR A 144 2.30 3.34 -0.22
C TYR A 144 0.89 3.37 -0.83
N VAL A 145 0.76 3.05 -2.12
CA VAL A 145 -0.55 2.78 -2.74
C VAL A 145 -1.21 1.56 -2.09
N ASP A 146 -0.46 0.47 -1.90
CA ASP A 146 -0.95 -0.74 -1.22
C ASP A 146 -1.37 -0.44 0.23
N LEU A 147 -0.63 0.45 0.92
CA LEU A 147 -0.95 0.89 2.27
C LEU A 147 -2.28 1.67 2.34
N LYS A 148 -2.52 2.60 1.40
CA LYS A 148 -3.81 3.29 1.28
C LYS A 148 -4.94 2.30 1.03
N CYS A 149 -4.70 1.35 0.14
CA CYS A 149 -5.64 0.28 -0.21
C CYS A 149 -6.01 -0.58 0.99
N LEU A 150 -5.03 -0.91 1.83
CA LEU A 150 -5.23 -1.62 3.08
C LEU A 150 -6.17 -0.86 4.02
N VAL A 151 -5.94 0.44 4.25
CA VAL A 151 -6.78 1.30 5.11
C VAL A 151 -8.21 1.41 4.57
N ASN A 152 -8.36 1.68 3.27
CA ASN A 152 -9.66 1.80 2.63
C ASN A 152 -10.46 0.48 2.72
N ARG A 153 -9.80 -0.66 2.52
CA ARG A 153 -10.43 -1.97 2.74
C ARG A 153 -10.90 -2.11 4.19
N TRP A 154 -10.08 -1.74 5.17
CA TRP A 154 -10.45 -1.84 6.58
C TRP A 154 -11.67 -0.99 6.93
N GLN A 155 -11.72 0.23 6.41
CA GLN A 155 -12.84 1.16 6.61
C GLN A 155 -14.14 0.55 6.07
N ARG A 156 -14.13 0.03 4.84
CA ARG A 156 -15.30 -0.58 4.20
C ARG A 156 -15.75 -1.87 4.90
N GLU A 157 -14.81 -2.74 5.26
CA GLU A 157 -15.11 -3.95 6.04
C GLU A 157 -15.75 -3.61 7.40
N HIS A 158 -15.31 -2.54 8.06
CA HIS A 158 -15.90 -2.10 9.34
C HIS A 158 -17.30 -1.53 9.13
N GLN A 159 -17.49 -0.71 8.11
CA GLN A 159 -18.78 -0.14 7.74
C GLN A 159 -19.81 -1.23 7.39
N GLN A 160 -19.37 -2.30 6.73
CA GLN A 160 -20.21 -3.42 6.27
C GLN A 160 -20.34 -4.56 7.30
N ALA A 161 -19.59 -4.50 8.40
CA ALA A 161 -19.66 -5.52 9.44
C ALA A 161 -21.06 -5.61 10.06
N SER A 162 -21.41 -6.76 10.61
CA SER A 162 -22.64 -6.92 11.39
C SER A 162 -22.69 -5.88 12.51
N TYR A 163 -23.78 -5.12 12.56
CA TYR A 163 -23.97 -4.00 13.49
C TYR A 163 -22.87 -2.92 13.41
N GLN A 164 -22.07 -2.91 12.34
CA GLN A 164 -20.91 -2.05 12.14
C GLN A 164 -19.88 -2.15 13.29
N VAL A 165 -19.80 -3.33 13.92
CA VAL A 165 -18.86 -3.63 15.00
C VAL A 165 -18.04 -4.85 14.59
N LEU A 166 -16.72 -4.72 14.65
CA LEU A 166 -15.80 -5.83 14.39
C LEU A 166 -15.52 -6.61 15.66
N ASN A 167 -15.18 -7.90 15.53
CA ASN A 167 -14.69 -8.68 16.66
C ASN A 167 -13.20 -8.39 16.92
N LYS A 168 -12.74 -8.74 18.13
CA LYS A 168 -11.36 -8.52 18.58
C LYS A 168 -10.31 -9.15 17.65
N ALA A 169 -10.55 -10.37 17.17
CA ALA A 169 -9.61 -11.10 16.33
C ALA A 169 -9.34 -10.40 14.97
N ILE A 170 -10.34 -9.70 14.42
CA ILE A 170 -10.16 -8.93 13.18
C ILE A 170 -9.14 -7.80 13.40
N TRP A 171 -9.27 -7.03 14.50
CA TRP A 171 -8.32 -5.97 14.82
C TRP A 171 -6.90 -6.47 15.02
N GLN A 172 -6.75 -7.59 15.73
CA GLN A 172 -5.45 -8.23 15.94
C GLN A 172 -4.81 -8.67 14.61
N ASN A 173 -5.59 -9.28 13.73
CA ASN A 173 -5.11 -9.67 12.40
C ASN A 173 -4.66 -8.44 11.58
N ARG A 174 -5.45 -7.35 11.62
CA ARG A 174 -5.08 -6.09 10.95
C ARG A 174 -3.77 -5.52 11.50
N ASN A 175 -3.54 -5.62 12.81
CA ASN A 175 -2.30 -5.13 13.42
C ASN A 175 -1.08 -5.93 12.96
N ASN A 176 -1.21 -7.26 12.85
CA ASN A 176 -0.15 -8.10 12.28
C ASN A 176 0.12 -7.72 10.81
N THR A 177 -0.93 -7.60 9.99
CA THR A 177 -0.80 -7.19 8.59
C THR A 177 -0.16 -5.80 8.45
N LEU A 178 -0.52 -4.85 9.32
CA LEU A 178 0.09 -3.52 9.35
C LEU A 178 1.60 -3.61 9.62
N PHE A 179 1.97 -4.35 10.65
CA PHE A 179 3.38 -4.53 11.02
C PHE A 179 4.19 -5.13 9.87
N ASP A 180 3.69 -6.23 9.28
CA ASP A 180 4.37 -6.90 8.16
C ASP A 180 4.50 -5.98 6.94
N SER A 181 3.46 -5.18 6.64
CA SER A 181 3.47 -4.23 5.52
C SER A 181 4.50 -3.11 5.72
N ILE A 182 4.56 -2.54 6.93
CA ILE A 182 5.52 -1.48 7.27
C ILE A 182 6.95 -2.02 7.28
N LEU A 183 7.17 -3.22 7.83
CA LEU A 183 8.46 -3.87 7.79
C LEU A 183 8.92 -4.12 6.35
N ALA A 184 8.03 -4.58 5.47
CA ALA A 184 8.33 -4.80 4.07
C ALA A 184 8.69 -3.47 3.35
N ILE A 185 7.96 -2.38 3.62
CA ILE A 185 8.27 -1.04 3.11
C ILE A 185 9.68 -0.62 3.53
N GLN A 186 9.99 -0.69 4.83
CA GLN A 186 11.27 -0.24 5.38
C GLN A 186 12.44 -1.13 4.93
N ALA A 187 12.22 -2.44 4.75
CA ALA A 187 13.22 -3.34 4.21
C ALA A 187 13.50 -3.07 2.72
N ALA A 188 12.48 -2.69 1.94
CA ALA A 188 12.64 -2.32 0.54
C ALA A 188 13.44 -1.03 0.37
N THR A 189 13.23 -0.03 1.23
CA THR A 189 14.03 1.22 1.20
C THR A 189 15.49 0.97 1.59
N ALA A 190 15.74 0.15 2.61
CA ALA A 190 17.10 -0.13 3.11
C ALA A 190 17.98 -0.96 2.16
N ASN A 191 17.39 -1.79 1.30
CA ASN A 191 18.13 -2.67 0.38
C ASN A 191 18.38 -2.06 -1.01
N THR A 192 18.11 -0.77 -1.19
CA THR A 192 18.44 -0.05 -2.43
C THR A 192 19.96 0.18 -2.48
N PRO A 193 20.68 -0.29 -3.51
CA PRO A 193 22.11 -0.02 -3.62
C PRO A 193 22.31 1.49 -3.75
N SER A 194 22.87 2.10 -2.70
CA SER A 194 23.39 3.46 -2.72
C SER A 194 24.37 3.54 -3.87
N SER A 195 24.00 4.24 -4.95
CA SER A 195 24.93 4.69 -5.98
C SER A 195 25.82 5.78 -5.39
N ARG A 196 26.62 5.40 -4.39
CA ARG A 196 27.75 6.18 -3.91
C ARG A 196 28.83 6.05 -4.98
N ILE A 197 28.69 6.80 -6.05
CA ILE A 197 29.82 7.18 -6.90
C ILE A 197 30.65 8.11 -6.03
N THR A 198 31.64 7.53 -5.33
CA THR A 198 32.76 8.31 -4.80
C THR A 198 33.73 8.63 -5.96
N PRO A 199 34.30 9.85 -5.97
CA PRO A 199 35.05 10.42 -7.09
C PRO A 199 36.36 9.69 -7.41
#